data_AF-A0A1B6HTA0-F1
#
_entry.id   AF-A0A1B6HTA0-F1
#
_cell.length_a   1.000
_cell.length_b   1.000
_cell.length_c   1.000
_cell.angle_alpha   90.00
_cell.angle_beta   90.00
_cell.angle_gamma   90.00
#
_symmetry.space_group_name_H-M   'P 1'
#
loop_
_entity.id
_entity.type
_entity.pdbx_description
1 polymer ?
#
loop_
_entity_poly.entity_id
_entity_poly.type
_entity_poly.pdbx_seq_one_letter_code
_entity_poly.pdbx_strand_id
1 'polypeptide(L)'
;MNGYRISITGNVSESSNQVLEKVCRQINLPLMYMYYFALFLVGREDDGDIIIVRKLQDFESPYISQKSIQGSNRLVLRKSYWDPAYDDELAGDRVALNLMYLQTVSDLERGWILCNQETQAQLASLQARGAKKEYLEVARTLKYYGYTQFKTCTCDYPVPDTRCVVSAGFKELNLRVTLAGGD
;
A
#
# COMPACT_ATOMS: atom_id res chain seq x y z
N MET A 1 -3.67 4.84 -2.08
CA MET A 1 -4.57 4.41 -3.16
C MET A 1 -5.52 5.56 -3.48
N ASN A 2 -5.47 6.09 -4.70
CA ASN A 2 -6.23 7.27 -5.13
C ASN A 2 -7.66 6.98 -5.60
N GLY A 3 -8.17 5.76 -5.38
CA GLY A 3 -9.52 5.36 -5.81
C GLY A 3 -9.73 5.25 -7.32
N TYR A 4 -8.68 5.40 -8.14
CA TYR A 4 -8.75 5.23 -9.58
C TYR A 4 -9.18 3.80 -9.93
N ARG A 5 -10.17 3.67 -10.80
CA ARG A 5 -10.77 2.39 -11.17
C ARG A 5 -10.21 1.89 -12.49
N ILE A 6 -9.61 0.70 -12.46
CA ILE A 6 -9.19 -0.04 -13.65
C ILE A 6 -10.25 -1.12 -13.91
N SER A 7 -10.88 -1.08 -15.08
CA SER A 7 -11.95 -2.02 -15.45
C SER A 7 -11.40 -3.09 -16.38
N ILE A 8 -11.25 -4.31 -15.88
CA ILE A 8 -10.80 -5.49 -16.64
C ILE A 8 -11.98 -6.40 -16.96
N THR A 9 -11.96 -7.01 -18.15
CA THR A 9 -12.87 -8.10 -18.53
C THR A 9 -12.12 -9.43 -18.48
N GLY A 10 -12.71 -10.44 -17.85
CA GLY A 10 -12.09 -11.75 -17.69
C GLY A 10 -13.06 -12.83 -17.24
N ASN A 11 -12.60 -14.08 -17.27
CA ASN A 11 -13.33 -15.21 -16.72
C ASN A 11 -13.22 -15.25 -15.18
N VAL A 12 -14.27 -15.72 -14.52
CA VAL A 12 -14.29 -15.93 -13.06
C VAL A 12 -13.21 -16.90 -12.56
N SER A 13 -12.68 -17.78 -13.43
CA SER A 13 -11.63 -18.73 -13.10
C SER A 13 -10.20 -18.21 -13.34
N GLU A 14 -10.05 -16.98 -13.85
CA GLU A 14 -8.72 -16.42 -14.08
C GLU A 14 -7.98 -16.21 -12.76
N SER A 15 -6.71 -16.59 -12.75
CA SER A 15 -5.86 -16.49 -11.58
C SER A 15 -5.39 -15.04 -11.34
N SER A 16 -4.92 -14.76 -10.11
CA SER A 16 -4.38 -13.45 -9.73
C SER A 16 -3.29 -12.98 -10.67
N ASN A 17 -2.40 -13.87 -11.10
CA ASN A 17 -1.33 -13.54 -12.04
C ASN A 17 -1.89 -13.16 -13.43
N GLN A 18 -2.86 -13.92 -13.95
CA GLN A 18 -3.51 -13.62 -15.24
C GLN A 18 -4.25 -12.29 -15.22
N VAL A 19 -4.97 -12.00 -14.13
CA VAL A 19 -5.66 -10.71 -13.95
C VAL A 19 -4.66 -9.57 -13.79
N LEU A 20 -3.58 -9.77 -13.03
CA LEU A 20 -2.52 -8.78 -12.85
C LEU A 20 -1.86 -8.43 -14.18
N GLU A 21 -1.57 -9.42 -15.03
CA GLU A 21 -1.00 -9.22 -16.36
C GLU A 21 -1.93 -8.35 -17.25
N LYS A 22 -3.25 -8.61 -17.21
CA LYS A 22 -4.25 -7.77 -17.89
C LYS A 22 -4.29 -6.35 -17.36
N VAL A 23 -4.25 -6.17 -16.04
CA VAL A 23 -4.19 -4.86 -15.40
C VAL A 23 -2.95 -4.09 -15.86
N CYS A 24 -1.78 -4.74 -15.86
CA CYS A 24 -0.52 -4.13 -16.29
C CYS A 24 -0.60 -3.66 -17.74
N ARG A 25 -1.11 -4.51 -18.65
CA ARG A 25 -1.34 -4.12 -20.05
C ARG A 25 -2.29 -2.93 -20.17
N GLN A 26 -3.40 -2.93 -19.43
CA GLN A 26 -4.40 -1.88 -19.51
C GLN A 26 -3.87 -0.50 -19.07
N ILE A 27 -2.98 -0.46 -18.09
CA ILE A 27 -2.36 0.79 -17.61
C ILE A 27 -1.03 1.10 -18.31
N ASN A 28 -0.64 0.29 -19.31
CA ASN A 28 0.65 0.36 -20.01
C ASN A 28 1.88 0.25 -19.09
N LEU A 29 1.79 -0.53 -18.01
CA LEU A 29 2.94 -0.90 -17.20
C LEU A 29 3.73 -2.01 -17.93
N PRO A 30 5.04 -1.82 -18.22
CA PRO A 30 5.87 -2.88 -18.80
C PRO A 30 5.80 -4.17 -17.97
N LEU A 31 5.59 -5.31 -18.63
CA LEU A 31 5.41 -6.60 -17.93
C LEU A 31 6.64 -7.06 -17.14
N MET A 32 7.83 -6.54 -17.46
CA MET A 32 9.02 -6.76 -16.62
C MET A 32 8.83 -6.24 -15.19
N TYR A 33 8.00 -5.20 -15.01
CA TYR A 33 7.71 -4.65 -13.69
C TYR A 33 6.53 -5.31 -12.98
N MET A 34 5.84 -6.26 -13.62
CA MET A 34 4.65 -6.91 -13.06
C MET A 34 4.93 -7.51 -11.67
N TYR A 35 6.11 -8.12 -11.49
CA TYR A 35 6.50 -8.80 -10.25
C TYR A 35 6.75 -7.87 -9.06
N TYR A 36 6.84 -6.55 -9.28
CA TYR A 36 6.92 -5.56 -8.21
C TYR A 36 5.54 -5.21 -7.62
N PHE A 37 4.46 -5.67 -8.24
CA PHE A 37 3.10 -5.39 -7.82
C PHE A 37 2.34 -6.69 -7.56
N ALA A 38 1.28 -6.59 -6.77
CA ALA A 38 0.33 -7.68 -6.57
C ALA A 38 -1.08 -7.13 -6.40
N LEU A 39 -2.06 -8.03 -6.50
CA LEU A 39 -3.44 -7.75 -6.15
C LEU A 39 -3.65 -8.01 -4.66
N PHE A 40 -4.20 -7.02 -3.97
CA PHE A 40 -4.57 -7.09 -2.57
C PHE A 40 -6.07 -7.01 -2.43
N LEU A 41 -6.61 -7.76 -1.47
CA LEU A 41 -7.95 -7.54 -0.99
C LEU A 41 -7.91 -6.46 0.09
N VAL A 42 -8.65 -5.39 -0.13
CA VAL A 42 -8.70 -4.23 0.75
C VAL A 42 -10.15 -4.00 1.18
N GLY A 43 -10.38 -4.06 2.49
CA GLY A 43 -11.67 -3.77 3.11
C GLY A 43 -11.82 -2.27 3.33
N ARG A 44 -13.07 -1.81 3.41
CA ARG A 44 -13.43 -0.45 3.83
C ARG A 44 -14.21 -0.53 5.14
N GLU A 45 -13.75 0.22 6.13
CA GLU A 45 -14.39 0.33 7.44
C GLU A 45 -15.52 1.38 7.43
N ASP A 46 -16.32 1.41 8.49
CA ASP A 46 -17.48 2.30 8.62
C ASP A 46 -17.10 3.79 8.68
N ASP A 47 -15.91 4.11 9.22
CA ASP A 47 -15.33 5.45 9.24
C ASP A 47 -14.74 5.87 7.87
N GLY A 48 -14.74 4.96 6.89
CA GLY A 48 -14.22 5.16 5.56
C GLY A 48 -12.73 4.86 5.41
N ASP A 49 -12.02 4.46 6.47
CA ASP A 49 -10.64 3.99 6.39
C ASP A 49 -10.55 2.66 5.62
N ILE A 50 -9.35 2.30 5.18
CA ILE A 50 -9.09 1.06 4.46
C ILE A 50 -8.21 0.14 5.28
N ILE A 51 -8.52 -1.15 5.23
CA ILE A 51 -7.69 -2.19 5.83
C ILE A 51 -7.17 -3.11 4.75
N ILE A 52 -5.87 -3.41 4.79
CA ILE A 52 -5.32 -4.46 3.94
C ILE A 52 -5.68 -5.79 4.59
N VAL A 53 -6.59 -6.54 3.95
CA VAL A 53 -7.02 -7.86 4.44
C VAL A 53 -5.91 -8.87 4.17
N ARG A 54 -5.46 -8.96 2.91
CA ARG A 54 -4.36 -9.84 2.49
C ARG A 54 -3.92 -9.58 1.05
N LYS A 55 -2.72 -10.03 0.72
CA LYS A 55 -2.27 -10.24 -0.67
C LYS A 55 -2.94 -11.49 -1.24
N LEU A 56 -3.40 -11.45 -2.50
CA LEU A 56 -3.84 -12.64 -3.20
C LEU A 56 -2.63 -13.45 -3.69
N GLN A 57 -2.70 -14.77 -3.59
CA GLN A 57 -1.74 -15.70 -4.17
C GLN A 57 -2.00 -15.91 -5.66
N ASP A 58 -0.96 -16.32 -6.39
CA ASP A 58 -0.98 -16.41 -7.85
C ASP A 58 -2.04 -17.38 -8.40
N PHE A 59 -2.38 -18.40 -7.62
CA PHE A 59 -3.38 -19.42 -7.96
C PHE A 59 -4.82 -19.02 -7.65
N GLU A 60 -5.03 -17.98 -6.84
CA GLU A 60 -6.37 -17.57 -6.43
C GLU A 60 -7.10 -16.89 -7.59
N SER A 61 -8.42 -17.07 -7.68
CA SER A 61 -9.25 -16.22 -8.55
C SER A 61 -9.57 -14.91 -7.82
N PRO A 62 -9.19 -13.73 -8.34
CA PRO A 62 -9.52 -12.45 -7.71
C PRO A 62 -11.02 -12.21 -7.60
N TYR A 63 -11.78 -12.60 -8.63
CA TYR A 63 -13.23 -12.44 -8.63
C TYR A 63 -13.89 -13.26 -7.52
N ILE A 64 -13.56 -14.56 -7.44
CA ILE A 64 -14.11 -15.45 -6.42
C ILE A 64 -13.66 -15.00 -5.03
N SER A 65 -12.37 -14.66 -4.87
CA SER A 65 -11.80 -14.19 -3.59
C SER A 65 -12.45 -12.92 -3.08
N GLN A 66 -12.78 -11.98 -3.98
CA GLN A 66 -13.48 -10.76 -3.60
C GLN A 66 -14.93 -11.04 -3.17
N LYS A 67 -15.61 -11.99 -3.84
CA LYS A 67 -17.01 -12.32 -3.58
C LYS A 67 -17.23 -13.25 -2.39
N SER A 68 -16.23 -14.05 -2.01
CA SER A 68 -16.34 -15.01 -0.92
C SER A 68 -16.20 -14.37 0.47
N ILE A 69 -15.62 -13.17 0.57
CA ILE A 69 -15.38 -12.48 1.83
C ILE A 69 -16.49 -11.44 2.06
N GLN A 70 -17.12 -11.51 3.24
CA GLN A 70 -18.16 -10.58 3.65
C GLN A 70 -17.62 -9.14 3.78
N GLY A 71 -18.50 -8.17 3.57
CA GLY A 71 -18.17 -6.74 3.66
C GLY A 71 -17.82 -6.07 2.33
N SER A 72 -17.54 -4.77 2.39
CA SER A 72 -17.21 -3.95 1.22
C SER A 72 -15.73 -4.09 0.84
N ASN A 73 -15.39 -5.20 0.18
CA ASN A 73 -14.03 -5.49 -0.24
C ASN A 73 -13.75 -5.05 -1.68
N ARG A 74 -12.53 -4.55 -1.93
CA ARG A 74 -12.05 -4.14 -3.25
C ARG A 74 -10.73 -4.84 -3.58
N LEU A 75 -10.54 -5.14 -4.86
CA LEU A 75 -9.24 -5.53 -5.39
C LEU A 75 -8.42 -4.28 -5.66
N VAL A 76 -7.17 -4.29 -5.19
CA VAL A 76 -6.26 -3.16 -5.30
C VAL A 76 -4.92 -3.64 -5.84
N LEU A 77 -4.43 -2.96 -6.88
CA LEU A 77 -3.04 -3.05 -7.31
C LEU A 77 -2.16 -2.27 -6.32
N ARG A 78 -1.20 -2.94 -5.68
CA ARG A 78 -0.26 -2.31 -4.73
C ARG A 78 1.14 -2.85 -4.97
N LYS A 79 2.16 -2.03 -4.71
CA LYS A 79 3.56 -2.46 -4.61
C LYS A 79 3.67 -3.63 -3.62
N SER A 80 4.45 -4.66 -3.97
CA SER A 80 4.57 -5.92 -3.22
C SER A 80 6.04 -6.31 -2.97
N TYR A 81 6.87 -5.35 -2.59
CA TYR A 81 8.26 -5.57 -2.16
C TYR A 81 8.61 -4.67 -0.97
N TRP A 82 9.62 -5.07 -0.20
CA TRP A 82 10.03 -4.41 1.04
C TRP A 82 11.31 -3.59 0.91
N ASP A 83 12.20 -3.96 -0.01
CA ASP A 83 13.48 -3.28 -0.18
C ASP A 83 13.29 -1.98 -0.99
N PRO A 84 13.56 -0.80 -0.42
CA PRO A 84 13.41 0.46 -1.14
C PRO A 84 14.40 0.62 -2.30
N ALA A 85 15.43 -0.21 -2.42
CA ALA A 85 16.35 -0.19 -3.57
C ALA A 85 15.63 -0.47 -4.91
N TYR A 86 14.53 -1.23 -4.90
CA TYR A 86 13.72 -1.45 -6.09
C TYR A 86 12.95 -0.21 -6.56
N ASP A 87 12.81 0.81 -5.71
CA ASP A 87 12.20 2.08 -6.12
C ASP A 87 13.05 2.77 -7.19
N ASP A 88 14.37 2.60 -7.14
CA ASP A 88 15.31 3.23 -8.08
C ASP A 88 15.15 2.65 -9.50
N GLU A 89 14.92 1.33 -9.61
CA GLU A 89 14.62 0.67 -10.88
C GLU A 89 13.27 1.14 -11.46
N LEU A 90 12.23 1.16 -10.62
CA LEU A 90 10.88 1.53 -11.02
C LEU A 90 10.72 3.02 -11.33
N ALA A 91 11.54 3.89 -10.72
CA ALA A 91 11.50 5.33 -10.96
C ALA A 91 11.84 5.73 -12.40
N GLY A 92 12.47 4.83 -13.17
CA GLY A 92 12.75 5.02 -14.59
C GLY A 92 11.53 4.93 -15.50
N ASP A 93 10.44 4.29 -15.05
CA ASP A 93 9.20 4.15 -15.80
C ASP A 93 8.10 5.07 -15.28
N ARG A 94 7.42 5.76 -16.20
CA ARG A 94 6.41 6.77 -15.84
C ARG A 94 5.20 6.16 -15.13
N VAL A 95 4.77 4.96 -15.51
CA VAL A 95 3.60 4.29 -14.94
C VAL A 95 3.95 3.75 -13.55
N ALA A 96 5.07 3.06 -13.42
CA ALA A 96 5.58 2.56 -12.15
C ALA A 96 5.83 3.69 -11.15
N LEU A 97 6.51 4.77 -11.57
CA LEU A 97 6.71 5.98 -10.77
C LEU A 97 5.38 6.55 -10.27
N ASN A 98 4.37 6.61 -11.15
CA ASN A 98 3.06 7.11 -10.78
C ASN A 98 2.34 6.19 -9.77
N LEU A 99 2.44 4.87 -9.92
CA LEU A 99 1.87 3.91 -8.97
C LEU A 99 2.51 4.04 -7.58
N MET A 100 3.84 4.09 -7.51
CA MET A 100 4.57 4.29 -6.25
C MET A 100 4.22 5.62 -5.59
N TYR A 101 4.16 6.70 -6.38
CA TYR A 101 3.78 8.03 -5.92
C TYR A 101 2.37 8.05 -5.32
N LEU A 102 1.37 7.53 -6.04
CA LEU A 102 -0.04 7.52 -5.57
C LEU A 102 -0.24 6.64 -4.33
N GLN A 103 0.55 5.59 -4.19
CA GLN A 103 0.57 4.78 -2.98
C GLN A 103 1.17 5.57 -1.81
N THR A 104 2.34 6.18 -2.01
CA THR A 104 3.07 6.93 -0.97
C THR A 104 2.29 8.13 -0.45
N VAL A 105 1.66 8.92 -1.35
CA VAL A 105 0.78 10.04 -0.96
C VAL A 105 -0.31 9.56 -0.02
N SER A 106 -0.98 8.46 -0.37
CA SER A 106 -2.06 7.92 0.47
C SER A 106 -1.57 7.29 1.76
N ASP A 107 -0.37 6.69 1.78
CA ASP A 107 0.20 6.13 3.01
C ASP A 107 0.60 7.27 3.96
N LEU A 108 1.04 8.44 3.45
CA LEU A 108 1.27 9.66 4.22
C LEU A 108 -0.04 10.29 4.74
N GLU A 109 -1.05 10.45 3.89
CA GLU A 109 -2.36 11.01 4.27
C GLU A 109 -3.06 10.20 5.38
N ARG A 110 -2.80 8.88 5.43
CA ARG A 110 -3.31 7.97 6.46
C ARG A 110 -2.44 7.89 7.71
N GLY A 111 -1.32 8.61 7.76
CA GLY A 111 -0.36 8.53 8.87
C GLY A 111 0.36 7.19 8.96
N TRP A 112 0.39 6.40 7.89
CA TRP A 112 1.13 5.14 7.87
C TRP A 112 2.64 5.40 7.84
N ILE A 113 3.04 6.46 7.14
CA ILE A 113 4.38 7.01 7.12
C ILE A 113 4.41 8.19 8.08
N LEU A 114 5.36 8.21 9.02
CA LEU A 114 5.50 9.33 9.96
C LEU A 114 6.28 10.47 9.31
N CYS A 115 5.68 11.65 9.33
CA CYS A 115 6.22 12.86 8.73
C CYS A 115 6.10 14.01 9.73
N ASN A 116 7.14 14.84 9.83
CA ASN A 116 7.10 16.07 10.64
C ASN A 116 6.51 17.23 9.81
N GLN A 117 6.20 18.36 10.44
CA GLN A 117 5.55 19.50 9.78
C GLN A 117 6.41 20.13 8.68
N GLU A 118 7.73 20.22 8.88
CA GLU A 118 8.66 20.80 7.89
C GLU A 118 8.70 19.96 6.61
N THR A 119 8.92 18.64 6.75
CA THR A 119 8.93 17.71 5.62
C THR A 119 7.55 17.61 4.97
N GLN A 120 6.46 17.74 5.73
CA GLN A 120 5.10 17.80 5.17
C GLN A 120 4.92 19.02 4.26
N ALA A 121 5.43 20.20 4.65
CA ALA A 121 5.40 21.39 3.81
C ALA A 121 6.25 21.22 2.54
N GLN A 122 7.42 20.60 2.65
CA GLN A 122 8.27 20.28 1.49
C GLN A 122 7.57 19.32 0.51
N LEU A 123 6.97 18.24 1.02
CA LEU A 123 6.22 17.27 0.23
C LEU A 123 5.00 17.91 -0.45
N ALA A 124 4.29 18.81 0.23
CA ALA A 124 3.18 19.56 -0.35
C ALA A 124 3.63 20.45 -1.52
N SER A 125 4.79 21.11 -1.40
CA SER A 125 5.40 21.89 -2.48
C SER A 125 5.81 21.01 -3.67
N LEU A 126 6.40 19.84 -3.42
CA LEU A 126 6.74 18.86 -4.46
C LEU A 126 5.49 18.35 -5.19
N GLN A 127 4.44 18.02 -4.45
CA GLN A 127 3.15 17.59 -4.97
C GLN A 127 2.48 18.67 -5.84
N ALA A 128 2.49 19.93 -5.40
CA ALA A 128 1.94 21.05 -6.18
C ALA A 128 2.66 21.27 -7.53
N ARG A 129 3.96 20.99 -7.59
CA ARG A 129 4.77 21.07 -8.82
C ARG A 129 4.71 19.83 -9.69
N GLY A 130 4.08 18.74 -9.22
CA GLY A 130 4.07 17.45 -9.91
C GLY A 130 5.43 16.74 -9.93
N ALA A 131 6.33 17.10 -9.01
CA ALA A 131 7.70 16.58 -8.89
C ALA A 131 7.70 15.21 -8.18
N LYS A 132 7.16 14.18 -8.86
CA LYS A 132 6.89 12.86 -8.27
C LYS A 132 8.14 12.10 -7.86
N LYS A 133 9.22 12.22 -8.63
CA LYS A 133 10.47 11.51 -8.35
C LYS A 133 11.10 12.07 -7.08
N GLU A 134 11.24 13.39 -7.02
CA GLU A 134 11.77 14.12 -5.87
C GLU A 134 10.87 13.95 -4.63
N TYR A 135 9.55 13.85 -4.82
CA TYR A 135 8.62 13.49 -3.75
C TYR A 135 8.96 12.12 -3.13
N LEU A 136 9.19 11.09 -3.96
CA LEU A 136 9.56 9.76 -3.48
C LEU A 136 10.96 9.74 -2.86
N GLU A 137 11.90 10.50 -3.41
CA GLU A 137 13.25 10.66 -2.84
C GLU A 137 13.23 11.26 -1.43
N VAL A 138 12.32 12.20 -1.16
CA VAL A 138 12.10 12.70 0.20
C VAL A 138 11.36 11.67 1.05
N ALA A 139 10.24 11.13 0.55
CA ALA A 139 9.38 10.23 1.32
C ALA A 139 10.09 8.93 1.74
N ARG A 140 11.02 8.41 0.94
CA ARG A 140 11.78 7.19 1.28
C ARG A 140 12.70 7.35 2.50
N THR A 141 12.98 8.59 2.92
CA THR A 141 13.76 8.88 4.13
C THR A 141 12.93 8.87 5.41
N LEU A 142 11.59 8.84 5.28
CA LEU A 142 10.67 8.94 6.40
C LEU A 142 10.47 7.60 7.12
N LYS A 143 10.18 7.69 8.42
CA LYS A 143 9.94 6.50 9.25
C LYS A 143 8.68 5.78 8.80
N TYR A 144 8.79 4.46 8.68
CA TYR A 144 7.78 3.54 8.17
C TYR A 144 7.46 3.66 6.67
N TYR A 145 8.29 4.34 5.88
CA TYR A 145 8.20 4.23 4.42
C TYR A 145 8.32 2.77 3.98
N GLY A 146 7.39 2.32 3.14
CA GLY A 146 7.36 0.93 2.64
C GLY A 146 6.79 -0.10 3.63
N TYR A 147 6.34 0.32 4.82
CA TYR A 147 5.71 -0.59 5.76
C TYR A 147 4.24 -0.82 5.40
N THR A 148 3.74 -2.00 5.74
CA THR A 148 2.31 -2.30 5.77
C THR A 148 1.83 -2.13 7.19
N GLN A 149 0.87 -1.23 7.39
CA GLN A 149 0.25 -1.00 8.69
C GLN A 149 -1.04 -1.79 8.82
N PHE A 150 -1.25 -2.37 9.99
CA PHE A 150 -2.46 -3.11 10.32
C PHE A 150 -3.37 -2.28 11.20
N LYS A 151 -4.64 -2.71 11.29
CA LYS A 151 -5.61 -2.12 12.20
C LYS A 151 -5.08 -2.16 13.63
N THR A 152 -5.40 -1.13 14.40
CA THR A 152 -5.16 -1.11 15.85
C THR A 152 -5.73 -2.37 16.49
N CYS A 153 -4.89 -3.08 17.23
CA CYS A 153 -5.20 -4.34 17.91
C CYS A 153 -4.66 -4.30 19.34
N THR A 154 -4.65 -5.46 20.00
CA THR A 154 -4.03 -5.64 21.31
C THR A 154 -2.85 -6.60 21.22
N CYS A 155 -1.88 -6.41 22.09
CA CYS A 155 -0.78 -7.34 22.34
C CYS A 155 -0.53 -7.50 23.84
N ASP A 156 0.39 -8.40 24.19
CA ASP A 156 0.80 -8.70 25.55
C ASP A 156 2.03 -7.90 26.03
N TYR A 157 2.46 -6.92 25.24
CA TYR A 157 3.61 -6.05 25.55
C TYR A 157 3.20 -4.57 25.67
N PRO A 158 3.62 -3.84 26.72
CA PRO A 158 4.44 -4.31 27.84
C PRO A 158 3.65 -5.11 28.89
N VAL A 159 2.32 -5.08 28.84
CA VAL A 159 1.41 -5.86 29.69
C VAL A 159 0.27 -6.44 28.84
N PRO A 160 -0.46 -7.46 29.34
CA PRO A 160 -1.64 -8.00 28.66
C PRO A 160 -2.64 -6.91 28.25
N ASP A 161 -3.30 -7.14 27.10
CA ASP A 161 -4.33 -6.27 26.52
C ASP A 161 -3.86 -4.82 26.21
N THR A 162 -2.55 -4.63 25.98
CA THR A 162 -2.02 -3.33 25.56
C THR A 162 -2.47 -3.01 24.14
N ARG A 163 -3.10 -1.84 23.95
CA ARG A 163 -3.50 -1.35 22.63
C ARG A 163 -2.25 -0.98 21.82
N CYS A 164 -2.14 -1.50 20.60
CA CYS A 164 -1.01 -1.21 19.72
C CYS A 164 -1.40 -1.11 18.25
N VAL A 165 -0.56 -0.43 17.48
CA VAL A 165 -0.56 -0.49 16.01
C VAL A 165 0.64 -1.29 15.55
N VAL A 166 0.38 -2.36 14.79
CA VAL A 166 1.41 -3.21 14.20
C VAL A 166 1.75 -2.70 12.79
N SER A 167 3.04 -2.60 12.49
CA SER A 167 3.54 -2.32 11.15
C SER A 167 4.61 -3.35 10.77
N ALA A 168 4.50 -3.96 9.60
CA ALA A 168 5.51 -4.87 9.07
C ALA A 168 6.26 -4.20 7.92
N GLY A 169 7.59 -4.29 7.90
CA GLY A 169 8.42 -3.71 6.86
C GLY A 169 9.90 -3.78 7.21
N PHE A 170 10.78 -3.56 6.25
CA PHE A 170 12.24 -3.46 6.48
C PHE A 170 12.84 -4.59 7.36
N LYS A 171 12.38 -5.83 7.15
CA LYS A 171 12.79 -7.03 7.92
C LYS A 171 12.46 -6.98 9.42
N GLU A 172 11.47 -6.20 9.82
CA GLU A 172 11.00 -6.10 11.21
C GLU A 172 9.46 -6.08 11.31
N LEU A 173 8.99 -6.36 12.53
CA LEU A 173 7.64 -6.12 12.97
C LEU A 173 7.70 -5.05 14.07
N ASN A 174 7.08 -3.90 13.83
CA ASN A 174 7.07 -2.78 14.77
C ASN A 174 5.72 -2.71 15.50
N LEU A 175 5.75 -2.69 16.84
CA LEU A 175 4.57 -2.52 17.68
C LEU A 175 4.62 -1.13 18.33
N ARG A 176 3.74 -0.22 17.88
CA ARG A 176 3.55 1.08 18.53
C ARG A 176 2.46 0.96 19.58
N VAL A 177 2.87 0.83 20.83
CA VAL A 177 1.97 0.72 21.99
C VAL A 177 1.44 2.10 22.40
N THR A 178 0.18 2.16 22.80
CA THR A 178 -0.41 3.35 23.43
C THR A 178 -0.49 3.09 24.93
N LEU A 179 0.33 3.78 25.71
CA LEU A 179 0.32 3.69 27.17
C LEU A 179 -0.67 4.70 27.75
N ALA A 180 -1.40 4.32 28.80
CA ALA A 180 -2.24 5.26 29.53
C ALA A 180 -1.34 6.32 30.20
N GLY A 181 -1.39 7.58 29.72
CA GLY A 181 -0.70 8.72 30.33
C GLY A 181 0.46 9.34 29.54
N GLY A 182 0.61 9.08 28.24
CA GLY A 182 1.59 9.77 27.39
C GLY A 182 0.92 10.62 26.31
N ASP A 183 1.04 11.94 26.43
CA ASP A 183 0.78 12.93 25.37
C ASP A 183 1.86 12.87 24.28
#